data_AF-A0A8J5SA97-F1
#
_entry.id   AF-A0A8J5SA97-F1
#
_cell.length_a   1.000
_cell.length_b   1.000
_cell.length_c   1.000
_cell.angle_alpha   90.00
_cell.angle_beta   90.00
_cell.angle_gamma   90.00
#
_symmetry.space_group_name_H-M   'P 1'
#
loop_
_entity.id
_entity.type
_entity.pdbx_description
1 polymer ?
#
loop_
_entity_poly.entity_id
_entity_poly.type
_entity_poly.pdbx_seq_one_letter_code
_entity_poly.pdbx_strand_id
1 'polypeptide(L)'
;MALRSPKLRFAAAAGLGALSRPIRVAPSPLAALAAPRRRRRRSSSPSPERSGSELSTAPATAGGAPGAGGDGAEAPEWKKLSAKRFGIKDSMIPDEAWNVLHRLRSRGYDVYLVGGCVRDLIMKKTPKDFDIITTADLRQVKDTFSGSAVIIGRRFPICHVYENNSIIEVSSFNTYARGLTSNRIYTPKSPHCSKNDYIRWKNCQGRDFTINGLMFNPYAEKIYDYFGGIEDIKKAKVRTVIPAGTSFQEDCARILRAIRIAARLQFNFPKETAYHVRTLACSVARLDKGRILMEINYMLAYGSAEASIRLLWRFGLLEYLLPFQAAYFSSTHFKRKDKGTNMLLVLFSKLDNFLAPNRPCHNSLW
;
A
#
# COMPACT_ATOMS: atom_id res chain seq x y z
N MET A 1 8.19 19.82 -47.54
CA MET A 1 8.81 18.55 -47.98
C MET A 1 9.48 17.92 -46.77
N ALA A 2 8.78 17.11 -45.98
CA ALA A 2 8.53 15.68 -46.19
C ALA A 2 9.77 14.82 -45.88
N LEU A 3 9.87 14.31 -44.64
CA LEU A 3 10.47 13.01 -44.37
C LEU A 3 9.55 12.25 -43.42
N ARG A 4 8.96 11.19 -43.98
CA ARG A 4 7.93 10.31 -43.41
C ARG A 4 8.56 9.22 -42.56
N SER A 5 8.03 9.00 -41.37
CA SER A 5 8.27 7.81 -40.54
C SER A 5 7.54 6.58 -41.13
N PRO A 6 8.11 5.36 -41.09
CA PRO A 6 7.42 4.17 -41.58
C PRO A 6 6.39 3.64 -40.59
N LYS A 7 5.20 3.35 -41.11
CA LYS A 7 4.09 2.66 -40.46
C LYS A 7 4.44 1.19 -40.23
N LEU A 8 4.34 0.69 -39.00
CA LEU A 8 4.24 -0.75 -38.73
C LEU A 8 2.80 -1.21 -38.98
N ARG A 9 2.63 -2.02 -40.03
CA ARG A 9 1.38 -2.71 -40.39
C ARG A 9 1.25 -4.00 -39.59
N PHE A 10 0.08 -4.18 -38.98
CA PHE A 10 -0.44 -5.48 -38.56
C PHE A 10 -0.65 -6.38 -39.78
N ALA A 11 -0.17 -7.61 -39.71
CA ALA A 11 -0.55 -8.70 -40.62
C ALA A 11 -1.12 -9.85 -39.79
N ALA A 12 -2.42 -10.09 -39.97
CA ALA A 12 -3.08 -11.32 -39.61
C ALA A 12 -2.87 -12.33 -40.74
N ALA A 13 -2.51 -13.57 -40.41
CA ALA A 13 -2.61 -14.70 -41.31
C ALA A 13 -3.13 -15.91 -40.52
N ALA A 14 -4.28 -16.40 -40.97
CA ALA A 14 -4.90 -17.65 -40.55
C ALA A 14 -4.45 -18.79 -41.48
N GLY A 15 -4.42 -20.02 -40.98
CA GLY A 15 -4.51 -21.23 -41.80
C GLY A 15 -3.70 -22.43 -41.31
N LEU A 16 -4.43 -23.42 -40.75
CA LEU A 16 -4.33 -24.90 -40.95
C LEU A 16 -2.94 -25.55 -40.80
N GLY A 17 -2.68 -26.63 -40.04
CA GLY A 17 -3.48 -27.71 -39.48
C GLY A 17 -2.56 -28.94 -39.33
N ALA A 18 -2.95 -29.88 -38.46
CA ALA A 18 -2.46 -31.27 -38.31
C ALA A 18 -1.24 -31.60 -37.40
N LEU A 19 -1.59 -32.18 -36.25
CA LEU A 19 -1.14 -33.47 -35.69
C LEU A 19 0.36 -33.71 -35.42
N SER A 20 0.78 -33.63 -34.15
CA SER A 20 1.77 -34.54 -33.56
C SER A 20 1.63 -34.62 -32.02
N ARG A 21 1.82 -35.82 -31.48
CA ARG A 21 1.47 -36.31 -30.12
C ARG A 21 2.22 -35.64 -28.96
N PRO A 22 1.66 -35.63 -27.73
CA PRO A 22 2.33 -35.09 -26.54
C PRO A 22 3.39 -36.05 -25.98
N ILE A 23 4.62 -35.56 -25.84
CA ILE A 23 5.72 -36.19 -25.11
C ILE A 23 5.47 -36.02 -23.61
N ARG A 24 5.39 -37.15 -22.89
CA ARG A 24 5.39 -37.21 -21.42
C ARG A 24 6.76 -36.80 -20.90
N VAL A 25 6.84 -35.68 -20.19
CA VAL A 25 8.03 -35.31 -19.39
C VAL A 25 7.88 -35.94 -18.00
N ALA A 26 8.86 -36.73 -17.60
CA ALA A 26 8.95 -37.40 -16.31
C ALA A 26 9.20 -36.39 -15.16
N PRO A 27 8.69 -36.63 -13.94
CA PRO A 27 8.94 -35.77 -12.78
C PRO A 27 10.36 -35.96 -12.23
N SER A 28 11.01 -34.85 -11.86
CA SER A 28 12.37 -34.82 -11.29
C SER A 28 12.42 -35.43 -9.88
N PRO A 29 13.52 -36.14 -9.52
CA PRO A 29 13.64 -36.84 -8.25
C PRO A 29 14.23 -35.91 -7.17
N LEU A 30 13.39 -35.32 -6.31
CA LEU A 30 13.85 -34.70 -5.05
C LEU A 30 12.73 -34.49 -4.02
N ALA A 31 11.67 -35.30 -4.10
CA ALA A 31 10.57 -35.34 -3.14
C ALA A 31 10.55 -36.68 -2.38
N ALA A 32 11.66 -37.01 -1.70
CA ALA A 32 11.73 -38.17 -0.82
C ALA A 32 12.77 -37.92 0.27
N LEU A 33 12.36 -37.34 1.41
CA LEU A 33 12.90 -37.61 2.75
C LEU A 33 12.13 -36.78 3.79
N ALA A 34 11.84 -37.42 4.93
CA ALA A 34 11.23 -36.89 6.16
C ALA A 34 9.68 -36.93 6.28
N ALA A 35 9.16 -38.11 6.61
CA ALA A 35 7.96 -38.28 7.43
C ALA A 35 8.33 -38.92 8.77
N PRO A 36 7.77 -38.49 9.92
CA PRO A 36 7.69 -39.34 11.10
C PRO A 36 6.26 -39.86 11.34
N ARG A 37 6.24 -41.12 11.78
CA ARG A 37 5.09 -42.01 12.00
C ARG A 37 4.10 -41.49 13.06
N ARG A 38 2.80 -41.57 12.73
CA ARG A 38 1.68 -41.55 13.69
C ARG A 38 1.61 -42.87 14.49
N ARG A 39 1.46 -42.78 15.81
CA ARG A 39 0.94 -43.87 16.66
C ARG A 39 -0.38 -43.42 17.30
N ARG A 40 -1.42 -44.23 17.11
CA ARG A 40 -2.78 -44.12 17.69
C ARG A 40 -2.91 -45.11 18.85
N ARG A 41 -3.58 -44.73 19.95
CA ARG A 41 -4.41 -45.56 20.88
C ARG A 41 -5.22 -44.57 21.75
N ARG A 42 -6.54 -44.43 21.55
CA ARG A 42 -7.71 -45.12 22.19
C ARG A 42 -8.01 -44.68 23.65
N SER A 43 -9.06 -43.85 23.76
CA SER A 43 -10.22 -43.84 24.69
C SER A 43 -10.11 -44.32 26.15
N SER A 44 -10.53 -43.47 27.10
CA SER A 44 -11.73 -43.66 27.96
C SER A 44 -11.84 -42.59 29.06
N SER A 45 -13.03 -42.01 29.23
CA SER A 45 -13.55 -41.30 30.42
C SER A 45 -14.19 -42.34 31.38
N PRO A 46 -14.44 -42.07 32.69
CA PRO A 46 -15.56 -41.21 33.14
C PRO A 46 -15.34 -40.42 34.46
N SER A 47 -16.32 -39.55 34.74
CA SER A 47 -16.55 -38.73 35.96
C SER A 47 -16.81 -39.57 37.23
N PRO A 48 -16.94 -38.91 38.40
CA PRO A 48 -18.27 -38.94 39.03
C PRO A 48 -18.75 -37.60 39.61
N GLU A 49 -20.07 -37.45 39.62
CA GLU A 49 -20.86 -36.47 40.36
C GLU A 49 -20.94 -36.83 41.85
N ARG A 50 -21.14 -35.81 42.72
CA ARG A 50 -21.94 -35.92 43.96
C ARG A 50 -22.44 -34.55 44.45
N SER A 51 -23.74 -34.33 44.21
CA SER A 51 -24.82 -33.83 45.09
C SER A 51 -24.57 -32.98 46.37
N GLY A 52 -25.38 -31.91 46.47
CA GLY A 52 -26.01 -31.34 47.69
C GLY A 52 -25.14 -30.39 48.53
N SER A 53 -25.59 -29.29 49.14
CA SER A 53 -26.91 -28.69 49.35
C SER A 53 -26.73 -27.28 49.96
N GLU A 54 -27.59 -26.34 49.55
CA GLU A 54 -28.22 -25.23 50.30
C GLU A 54 -27.43 -24.13 51.06
N LEU A 55 -27.77 -22.89 50.66
CA LEU A 55 -27.98 -21.63 51.40
C LEU A 55 -26.90 -21.10 52.36
N SER A 56 -26.31 -19.95 52.00
CA SER A 56 -26.34 -18.75 52.85
C SER A 56 -25.97 -17.49 52.06
N THR A 57 -26.53 -16.39 52.52
CA THR A 57 -26.66 -15.04 51.95
C THR A 57 -25.36 -14.22 51.84
N ALA A 58 -25.38 -13.26 50.90
CA ALA A 58 -24.40 -12.24 50.47
C ALA A 58 -23.71 -11.40 51.57
N PRO A 59 -22.81 -10.40 51.29
CA PRO A 59 -22.19 -9.95 50.02
C PRO A 59 -20.65 -9.71 50.08
N ALA A 60 -20.08 -9.30 48.92
CA ALA A 60 -18.92 -8.42 48.74
C ALA A 60 -17.48 -8.99 48.66
N THR A 61 -16.73 -8.36 47.74
CA THR A 61 -15.27 -8.38 47.50
C THR A 61 -14.70 -9.48 46.61
N ALA A 62 -14.92 -9.35 45.30
CA ALA A 62 -14.12 -10.05 44.29
C ALA A 62 -12.84 -9.24 43.99
N GLY A 63 -11.70 -9.81 44.42
CA GLY A 63 -10.37 -9.35 44.10
C GLY A 63 -10.09 -9.34 42.60
N GLY A 64 -9.40 -8.28 42.16
CA GLY A 64 -8.93 -8.12 40.80
C GLY A 64 -7.86 -9.16 40.44
N ALA A 65 -8.11 -9.89 39.36
CA ALA A 65 -7.07 -10.56 38.59
C ALA A 65 -6.36 -9.51 37.69
N PRO A 66 -5.03 -9.65 37.46
CA PRO A 66 -4.21 -8.58 36.90
C PRO A 66 -4.49 -8.38 35.40
N GLY A 67 -4.69 -7.12 35.03
CA GLY A 67 -4.96 -6.69 33.67
C GLY A 67 -3.85 -7.06 32.69
N ALA A 68 -4.26 -7.69 31.59
CA ALA A 68 -3.49 -7.72 30.36
C ALA A 68 -3.32 -6.27 29.87
N GLY A 69 -2.11 -5.73 30.01
CA GLY A 69 -1.71 -4.45 29.43
C GLY A 69 -1.73 -4.52 27.91
N GLY A 70 -2.91 -4.30 27.32
CA GLY A 70 -3.03 -3.87 25.95
C GLY A 70 -2.83 -2.37 25.90
N ASP A 71 -1.82 -1.91 25.18
CA ASP A 71 -1.68 -0.51 24.78
C ASP A 71 -2.97 -0.08 24.07
N GLY A 72 -3.90 0.49 24.83
CA GLY A 72 -5.09 1.14 24.32
C GLY A 72 -4.65 2.40 23.60
N ALA A 73 -4.23 2.26 22.34
CA ALA A 73 -3.96 3.41 21.49
C ALA A 73 -5.28 4.17 21.32
N GLU A 74 -5.43 5.27 22.06
CA GLU A 74 -6.51 6.21 21.85
C GLU A 74 -6.57 6.59 20.37
N ALA A 75 -7.77 6.56 19.80
CA ALA A 75 -7.96 6.91 18.40
C ALA A 75 -7.42 8.32 18.16
N PRO A 76 -6.57 8.53 17.14
CA PRO A 76 -5.94 9.82 16.91
C PRO A 76 -6.98 10.91 16.71
N GLU A 77 -6.75 12.06 17.35
CA GLU A 77 -7.60 13.23 17.21
C GLU A 77 -7.55 13.78 15.79
N TRP A 78 -8.69 14.24 15.28
CA TRP A 78 -8.80 14.82 13.95
C TRP A 78 -8.14 16.20 13.90
N LYS A 79 -7.17 16.37 13.00
CA LYS A 79 -6.37 17.59 12.90
C LYS A 79 -6.63 18.28 11.57
N LYS A 80 -6.96 19.58 11.65
CA LYS A 80 -7.06 20.50 10.51
C LYS A 80 -5.92 21.50 10.64
N LEU A 81 -4.92 21.42 9.77
CA LEU A 81 -3.67 22.17 9.89
C LEU A 81 -3.50 23.10 8.69
N SER A 82 -2.94 24.29 8.92
CA SER A 82 -2.58 25.19 7.83
C SER A 82 -1.39 24.65 7.04
N ALA A 83 -1.49 24.65 5.72
CA ALA A 83 -0.42 24.23 4.81
C ALA A 83 0.82 25.13 4.92
N LYS A 84 0.64 26.40 5.29
CA LYS A 84 1.72 27.36 5.55
C LYS A 84 2.70 26.87 6.62
N ARG A 85 2.22 26.12 7.62
CA ARG A 85 3.06 25.51 8.67
C ARG A 85 4.13 24.56 8.10
N PHE A 86 3.86 23.96 6.95
CA PHE A 86 4.76 23.02 6.28
C PHE A 86 5.54 23.67 5.13
N GLY A 87 5.31 24.95 4.87
CA GLY A 87 5.94 25.68 3.76
C GLY A 87 5.49 25.22 2.38
N ILE A 88 4.29 24.62 2.28
CA ILE A 88 3.70 24.25 0.99
C ILE A 88 3.31 25.53 0.26
N LYS A 89 3.77 25.67 -0.98
CA LYS A 89 3.46 26.78 -1.87
C LYS A 89 2.72 26.27 -3.09
N ASP A 90 1.90 27.12 -3.70
CA ASP A 90 1.16 26.80 -4.91
C ASP A 90 2.08 26.42 -6.08
N SER A 91 3.27 27.02 -6.14
CA SER A 91 4.32 26.73 -7.12
C SER A 91 4.90 25.30 -7.02
N MET A 92 4.58 24.55 -5.96
CA MET A 92 5.00 23.15 -5.82
C MET A 92 4.03 22.18 -6.50
N ILE A 93 2.86 22.66 -6.92
CA ILE A 93 1.87 21.89 -7.67
C ILE A 93 2.05 22.24 -9.16
N PRO A 94 2.23 21.25 -10.05
CA PRO A 94 2.34 21.47 -11.48
C PRO A 94 1.10 22.15 -12.06
N ASP A 95 1.29 22.94 -13.12
CA ASP A 95 0.21 23.67 -13.79
C ASP A 95 -0.88 22.72 -14.31
N GLU A 96 -0.52 21.52 -14.75
CA GLU A 96 -1.47 20.49 -15.21
C GLU A 96 -2.40 20.04 -14.08
N ALA A 97 -1.85 19.83 -12.88
CA ALA A 97 -2.66 19.49 -11.71
C ALA A 97 -3.55 20.68 -11.29
N TRP A 98 -3.03 21.90 -11.36
CA TRP A 98 -3.81 23.11 -11.10
C TRP A 98 -4.97 23.29 -12.08
N ASN A 99 -4.77 23.05 -13.37
CA ASN A 99 -5.81 23.12 -14.39
C ASN A 99 -6.96 22.15 -14.07
N VAL A 100 -6.63 20.91 -13.69
CA VAL A 100 -7.64 19.91 -13.31
C VAL A 100 -8.40 20.34 -12.05
N LEU A 101 -7.68 20.80 -11.02
CA LEU A 101 -8.27 21.32 -9.79
C LEU A 101 -9.21 22.51 -10.07
N HIS A 102 -8.80 23.43 -10.94
CA HIS A 102 -9.55 24.63 -11.28
C HIS A 102 -10.82 24.33 -12.06
N ARG A 103 -10.74 23.48 -13.09
CA ARG A 103 -11.91 23.11 -13.91
C ARG A 103 -12.97 22.33 -13.14
N LEU A 104 -12.57 21.50 -12.18
CA LEU A 104 -13.51 20.81 -11.30
C LEU A 104 -14.14 21.78 -10.29
N ARG A 105 -13.34 22.68 -9.71
CA ARG A 105 -13.83 23.68 -8.75
C ARG A 105 -14.79 24.68 -9.39
N SER A 106 -14.53 25.13 -10.62
CA SER A 106 -15.40 26.07 -11.33
C SER A 106 -16.79 25.50 -11.64
N ARG A 107 -16.93 24.16 -11.63
CA ARG A 107 -18.22 23.45 -11.71
C ARG A 107 -18.87 23.20 -10.34
N GLY A 108 -18.31 23.75 -9.26
CA GLY A 108 -18.86 23.66 -7.91
C GLY A 108 -18.47 22.40 -7.14
N TYR A 109 -17.49 21.63 -7.61
CA TYR A 109 -17.02 20.44 -6.90
C TYR A 109 -15.90 20.77 -5.91
N ASP A 110 -15.90 20.09 -4.78
CA ASP A 110 -14.76 20.11 -3.87
C ASP A 110 -13.65 19.23 -4.44
N VAL A 111 -12.41 19.68 -4.29
CA VAL A 111 -11.22 18.99 -4.78
C VAL A 111 -10.12 18.97 -3.72
N TYR A 112 -9.39 17.86 -3.67
CA TYR A 112 -8.31 17.66 -2.72
C TYR A 112 -7.17 16.90 -3.40
N LEU A 113 -5.94 17.30 -3.11
CA LEU A 113 -4.76 16.48 -3.35
C LEU A 113 -4.66 15.42 -2.25
N VAL A 114 -4.25 14.20 -2.58
CA VAL A 114 -4.26 13.07 -1.63
C VAL A 114 -3.07 12.14 -1.81
N GLY A 115 -2.78 11.36 -0.76
CA GLY A 115 -1.83 10.24 -0.89
C GLY A 115 -0.38 10.67 -0.88
N GLY A 116 0.39 10.11 -1.81
CA GLY A 116 1.84 10.25 -1.83
C GLY A 116 2.32 11.68 -2.05
N CYS A 117 1.57 12.47 -2.84
CA CYS A 117 1.92 13.84 -3.15
C CYS A 117 1.87 14.74 -1.92
N VAL A 118 0.82 14.65 -1.09
CA VAL A 118 0.67 15.45 0.12
C VAL A 118 1.79 15.14 1.12
N ARG A 119 2.10 13.87 1.30
CA ARG A 119 3.22 13.43 2.15
C ARG A 119 4.55 14.01 1.66
N ASP A 120 4.83 13.88 0.37
CA ASP A 120 6.10 14.32 -0.19
C ASP A 120 6.23 15.85 -0.13
N LEU A 121 5.14 16.61 -0.38
CA LEU A 121 5.07 18.06 -0.17
C LEU A 121 5.37 18.46 1.28
N ILE A 122 4.76 17.79 2.27
CA ILE A 122 5.03 18.02 3.71
C ILE A 122 6.50 17.76 4.05
N MET A 123 7.10 16.75 3.41
CA MET A 123 8.51 16.38 3.59
C MET A 123 9.47 17.23 2.74
N LYS A 124 8.96 18.24 2.00
CA LYS A 124 9.74 19.06 1.06
C LYS A 124 10.49 18.24 0.00
N LYS A 125 9.90 17.10 -0.40
CA LYS A 125 10.38 16.25 -1.49
C LYS A 125 9.51 16.48 -2.72
N THR A 126 10.09 16.30 -3.91
CA THR A 126 9.34 16.34 -5.17
C THR A 126 8.37 15.14 -5.23
N PRO A 127 7.05 15.37 -5.34
CA PRO A 127 6.10 14.31 -5.61
C PRO A 127 6.38 13.62 -6.93
N LYS A 128 6.08 12.32 -7.02
CA LYS A 128 6.16 11.57 -8.27
C LYS A 128 4.95 11.84 -9.18
N ASP A 129 3.78 11.83 -8.56
CA ASP A 129 2.45 11.93 -9.16
C ASP A 129 1.60 12.87 -8.29
N PHE A 130 0.55 13.44 -8.88
CA PHE A 130 -0.43 14.28 -8.19
C PHE A 130 -1.83 13.68 -8.33
N ASP A 131 -2.25 12.96 -7.30
CA ASP A 131 -3.58 12.37 -7.25
C ASP A 131 -4.60 13.37 -6.72
N ILE A 132 -5.72 13.52 -7.43
CA ILE A 132 -6.84 14.38 -7.05
C ILE A 132 -8.02 13.51 -6.65
N ILE A 133 -8.70 13.88 -5.56
CA ILE A 133 -10.02 13.35 -5.23
C ILE A 133 -11.05 14.48 -5.23
N THR A 134 -12.25 14.19 -5.72
CA THR A 134 -13.33 15.16 -5.84
C THR A 134 -14.69 14.62 -5.40
N THR A 135 -15.62 15.53 -5.06
CA THR A 135 -17.03 15.21 -4.83
C THR A 135 -17.80 14.92 -6.11
N ALA A 136 -17.27 15.26 -7.28
CA ALA A 136 -17.84 14.86 -8.56
C ALA A 136 -17.84 13.34 -8.72
N ASP A 137 -18.88 12.80 -9.36
CA ASP A 137 -18.88 11.42 -9.85
C ASP A 137 -17.93 11.26 -11.03
N LEU A 138 -17.38 10.06 -11.25
CA LEU A 138 -16.43 9.82 -12.35
C LEU A 138 -17.00 10.15 -13.74
N ARG A 139 -18.32 10.00 -13.92
CA ARG A 139 -19.01 10.43 -15.16
C ARG A 139 -18.98 11.96 -15.31
N GLN A 140 -19.27 12.70 -14.24
CA GLN A 140 -19.19 14.16 -14.23
C GLN A 140 -17.75 14.66 -14.43
N VAL A 141 -16.74 13.95 -13.89
CA VAL A 141 -15.33 14.23 -14.19
C VAL A 141 -15.09 14.03 -15.68
N LYS A 142 -15.52 12.91 -16.26
CA LYS A 142 -15.38 12.64 -17.70
C LYS A 142 -16.05 13.73 -18.57
N ASP A 143 -17.25 14.17 -18.19
CA ASP A 143 -17.99 15.25 -18.87
C ASP A 143 -17.35 16.63 -18.66
N THR A 144 -16.50 16.78 -17.64
CA THR A 144 -15.70 18.00 -17.40
C THR A 144 -14.53 18.08 -18.34
N PHE A 145 -13.93 16.94 -18.66
CA PHE A 145 -12.76 16.83 -19.51
C PHE A 145 -13.10 16.01 -20.76
N SER A 146 -14.23 16.33 -21.40
CA SER A 146 -14.69 15.64 -22.61
C SER A 146 -13.61 15.61 -23.68
N GLY A 147 -13.27 14.42 -24.17
CA GLY A 147 -12.19 14.18 -25.14
C GLY A 147 -10.81 13.95 -24.52
N SER A 148 -10.59 14.35 -23.26
CA SER A 148 -9.30 14.25 -22.56
C SER A 148 -9.38 13.44 -21.27
N ALA A 149 -10.47 12.71 -21.02
CA ALA A 149 -10.64 11.90 -19.82
C ALA A 149 -11.15 10.49 -20.12
N VAL A 150 -10.53 9.50 -19.46
CA VAL A 150 -10.86 8.08 -19.59
C VAL A 150 -11.01 7.46 -18.21
N ILE A 151 -12.17 6.85 -17.96
CA ILE A 151 -12.39 6.05 -16.75
C ILE A 151 -11.73 4.68 -16.97
N ILE A 152 -10.82 4.32 -16.07
CA ILE A 152 -10.12 3.05 -16.06
C ILE A 152 -10.41 2.27 -14.78
N GLY A 153 -10.17 0.96 -14.80
CA GLY A 153 -10.34 0.09 -13.65
C GLY A 153 -11.80 -0.40 -13.49
N ARG A 154 -11.97 -1.70 -13.21
CA ARG A 154 -13.29 -2.29 -12.96
C ARG A 154 -13.68 -2.22 -11.49
N ARG A 155 -12.82 -2.71 -10.60
CA ARG A 155 -13.09 -2.81 -9.16
C ARG A 155 -12.85 -1.50 -8.41
N PHE A 156 -11.86 -0.73 -8.84
CA PHE A 156 -11.52 0.57 -8.28
C PHE A 156 -11.45 1.56 -9.43
N PRO A 157 -12.61 2.03 -9.93
CA PRO A 157 -12.62 2.90 -11.08
C PRO A 157 -12.02 4.26 -10.72
N ILE A 158 -11.09 4.74 -11.54
CA ILE A 158 -10.47 6.07 -11.45
C ILE A 158 -10.54 6.72 -12.83
N CYS A 159 -10.47 8.04 -12.90
CA CYS A 159 -10.46 8.79 -14.14
C CYS A 159 -9.04 9.29 -14.43
N HIS A 160 -8.47 8.89 -15.57
CA HIS A 160 -7.24 9.49 -16.09
C HIS A 160 -7.61 10.71 -16.91
N VAL A 161 -7.14 11.88 -16.49
CA VAL A 161 -7.27 13.13 -17.23
C VAL A 161 -5.93 13.43 -17.90
N TYR A 162 -5.96 13.57 -19.23
CA TYR A 162 -4.80 13.88 -20.06
C TYR A 162 -4.71 15.40 -20.23
N GLU A 163 -3.64 15.99 -19.71
CA GLU A 163 -3.40 17.43 -19.73
C GLU A 163 -1.93 17.67 -20.09
N ASN A 164 -1.64 18.38 -21.19
CA ASN A 164 -0.29 18.74 -21.63
C ASN A 164 0.75 17.59 -21.54
N ASN A 165 0.44 16.43 -22.12
CA ASN A 165 1.25 15.21 -22.09
C ASN A 165 1.47 14.57 -20.69
N SER A 166 0.84 15.11 -19.66
CA SER A 166 0.78 14.53 -18.33
C SER A 166 -0.55 13.82 -18.11
N ILE A 167 -0.52 12.80 -17.25
CA ILE A 167 -1.71 12.07 -16.82
C ILE A 167 -1.94 12.42 -15.36
N ILE A 168 -3.11 12.99 -15.06
CA ILE A 168 -3.56 13.30 -13.71
C ILE A 168 -4.64 12.29 -13.32
N GLU A 169 -4.41 11.59 -12.21
CA GLU A 169 -5.38 10.63 -11.68
C GLU A 169 -6.44 11.35 -10.84
N VAL A 170 -7.70 11.21 -11.23
CA VAL A 170 -8.84 11.79 -10.54
C VAL A 170 -9.76 10.69 -10.02
N SER A 171 -9.95 10.67 -8.71
CA SER A 171 -10.84 9.75 -8.00
C SER A 171 -12.08 10.47 -7.46
N SER A 172 -13.16 9.73 -7.23
CA SER A 172 -14.38 10.24 -6.60
C SER A 172 -14.57 9.68 -5.19
N PHE A 173 -15.07 10.50 -4.25
CA PHE A 173 -15.48 10.02 -2.93
C PHE A 173 -16.56 8.93 -3.01
N ASN A 174 -17.44 9.00 -4.02
CA ASN A 174 -18.55 8.06 -4.18
C ASN A 174 -18.11 6.68 -4.65
N THR A 175 -16.94 6.56 -5.29
CA THR A 175 -16.39 5.27 -5.72
C THR A 175 -16.07 4.36 -4.53
N TYR A 176 -15.47 4.92 -3.48
CA TYR A 176 -15.12 4.16 -2.27
C TYR A 176 -16.34 3.81 -1.41
N ALA A 177 -17.41 4.62 -1.47
CA ALA A 177 -18.64 4.36 -0.72
C ALA A 177 -19.34 3.05 -1.15
N ARG A 178 -19.18 2.64 -2.41
CA ARG A 178 -19.80 1.41 -2.96
C ARG A 178 -18.99 0.13 -2.74
N GLY A 179 -17.70 0.25 -2.43
CA GLY A 179 -16.77 -0.90 -2.36
C GLY A 179 -16.59 -1.52 -0.98
N LEU A 180 -17.06 -0.88 0.09
CA LEU A 180 -16.97 -1.42 1.46
C LEU A 180 -18.34 -1.91 1.94
N THR A 181 -18.64 -3.18 1.68
CA THR A 181 -19.67 -3.96 2.38
C THR A 181 -19.16 -4.44 3.75
N SER A 182 -18.54 -3.55 4.53
CA SER A 182 -18.14 -3.86 5.90
C SER A 182 -18.81 -2.87 6.82
N ASN A 183 -19.74 -3.37 7.62
CA ASN A 183 -20.37 -2.75 8.79
C ASN A 183 -19.31 -2.46 9.89
N ARG A 184 -18.21 -1.77 9.56
CA ARG A 184 -17.27 -1.26 10.55
C ARG A 184 -17.65 0.18 10.85
N ILE A 185 -18.68 0.30 11.68
CA ILE A 185 -19.07 1.55 12.32
C ILE A 185 -17.97 1.87 13.35
N TYR A 186 -16.87 2.47 12.90
CA TYR A 186 -16.14 3.37 13.77
C TYR A 186 -16.94 4.67 13.74
N THR A 187 -17.74 4.89 14.78
CA THR A 187 -18.38 6.19 15.00
C THR A 187 -17.28 7.23 15.21
N PRO A 188 -17.33 8.38 14.50
CA PRO A 188 -16.45 9.50 14.81
C PRO A 188 -16.64 9.91 16.26
N LYS A 189 -15.57 9.90 17.06
CA LYS A 189 -15.59 10.39 18.45
C LYS A 189 -15.66 11.92 18.56
N SER A 190 -15.71 12.65 17.44
CA SER A 190 -15.72 14.13 17.46
C SER A 190 -17.16 14.66 17.51
N PRO A 191 -17.56 15.39 18.57
CA PRO A 191 -18.91 15.94 18.73
C PRO A 191 -19.28 17.04 17.71
N HIS A 192 -18.35 17.45 16.83
CA HIS A 192 -18.56 18.47 15.78
C HIS A 192 -18.26 17.97 14.35
N CYS A 193 -18.62 16.72 14.05
CA CYS A 193 -18.37 16.13 12.73
C CYS A 193 -19.32 16.72 11.65
N SER A 194 -18.78 17.54 10.75
CA SER A 194 -19.52 17.94 9.55
C SER A 194 -19.67 16.76 8.57
N LYS A 195 -20.73 16.75 7.74
CA LYS A 195 -20.92 15.74 6.68
C LYS A 195 -19.69 15.60 5.79
N ASN A 196 -19.03 16.72 5.47
CA ASN A 196 -17.83 16.75 4.65
C ASN A 196 -16.61 16.17 5.37
N ASP A 197 -16.49 16.34 6.68
CA ASP A 197 -15.44 15.69 7.48
C ASP A 197 -15.63 14.17 7.49
N TYR A 198 -16.87 13.69 7.66
CA TYR A 198 -17.16 12.26 7.62
C TYR A 198 -16.78 11.61 6.27
N ILE A 199 -17.12 12.24 5.15
CA ILE A 199 -16.78 11.73 3.81
C ILE A 199 -15.26 11.63 3.62
N ARG A 200 -14.53 12.66 4.04
CA ARG A 200 -13.06 12.69 3.96
C ARG A 200 -12.42 11.65 4.86
N TRP A 201 -12.88 11.54 6.10
CA TRP A 201 -12.45 10.51 7.05
C TRP A 201 -12.67 9.10 6.49
N LYS A 202 -13.86 8.82 5.94
CA LYS A 202 -14.20 7.52 5.34
C LYS A 202 -13.31 7.18 4.15
N ASN A 203 -12.95 8.15 3.32
CA ASN A 203 -11.98 7.93 2.24
C ASN A 203 -10.59 7.58 2.79
N CYS A 204 -10.13 8.32 3.81
CA CYS A 204 -8.83 8.08 4.43
C CYS A 204 -8.76 6.71 5.10
N GLN A 205 -9.88 6.22 5.67
CA GLN A 205 -9.98 4.88 6.27
C GLN A 205 -9.69 3.75 5.27
N GLY A 206 -10.09 3.93 4.00
CA GLY A 206 -9.88 2.95 2.93
C GLY A 206 -8.45 2.88 2.38
N ARG A 207 -7.53 3.72 2.90
CA ARG A 207 -6.14 3.80 2.43
C ARG A 207 -5.22 2.85 3.20
N ASP A 208 -4.04 2.63 2.63
CA ASP A 208 -3.08 1.65 3.12
C ASP A 208 -2.35 2.13 4.39
N PHE A 209 -1.73 3.31 4.34
CA PHE A 209 -0.88 3.86 5.41
C PHE A 209 -1.34 5.22 5.90
N THR A 210 -1.13 5.50 7.18
CA THR A 210 -1.48 6.79 7.83
C THR A 210 -0.86 7.97 7.11
N ILE A 211 0.41 7.86 6.72
CA ILE A 211 1.15 8.90 5.99
C ILE A 211 0.60 9.14 4.57
N ASN A 212 -0.11 8.17 3.99
CA ASN A 212 -0.80 8.32 2.71
C ASN A 212 -2.30 8.67 2.89
N GLY A 213 -2.76 8.71 4.14
CA GLY A 213 -4.11 9.10 4.53
C GLY A 213 -4.31 10.60 4.70
N LEU A 214 -3.37 11.41 4.21
CA LEU A 214 -3.42 12.86 4.29
C LEU A 214 -4.15 13.46 3.08
N MET A 215 -4.95 14.49 3.32
CA MET A 215 -5.65 15.23 2.27
C MET A 215 -5.29 16.71 2.36
N PHE A 216 -5.06 17.35 1.21
CA PHE A 216 -4.74 18.75 1.12
C PHE A 216 -5.74 19.46 0.21
N ASN A 217 -6.37 20.53 0.73
CA ASN A 217 -7.16 21.45 -0.07
C ASN A 217 -6.29 22.68 -0.39
N PRO A 218 -5.85 22.86 -1.64
CA PRO A 218 -4.97 23.96 -2.01
C PRO A 218 -5.65 25.33 -1.90
N TYR A 219 -6.96 25.40 -2.19
CA TYR A 219 -7.71 26.65 -2.12
C TYR A 219 -7.99 27.14 -0.70
N ALA A 220 -8.21 26.20 0.23
CA ALA A 220 -8.39 26.52 1.64
C ALA A 220 -7.06 26.57 2.41
N GLU A 221 -5.93 26.25 1.75
CA GLU A 221 -4.61 26.07 2.36
C GLU A 221 -4.63 25.17 3.61
N LYS A 222 -5.44 24.10 3.58
CA LYS A 222 -5.68 23.23 4.74
C LYS A 222 -5.33 21.77 4.46
N ILE A 223 -4.57 21.18 5.36
CA ILE A 223 -4.26 19.76 5.42
C ILE A 223 -5.15 19.10 6.47
N TYR A 224 -5.76 17.99 6.09
CA TYR A 224 -6.61 17.17 6.93
C TYR A 224 -5.89 15.88 7.27
N ASP A 225 -5.72 15.64 8.57
CA ASP A 225 -5.14 14.42 9.13
C ASP A 225 -6.11 13.80 10.14
N TYR A 226 -6.63 12.64 9.76
CA TYR A 226 -7.64 11.91 10.53
C TYR A 226 -7.06 10.71 11.31
N PHE A 227 -5.85 10.29 10.97
CA PHE A 227 -5.25 9.03 11.44
C PHE A 227 -3.84 9.21 12.02
N GLY A 228 -3.38 10.44 12.21
CA GLY A 228 -2.08 10.76 12.80
C GLY A 228 -0.91 10.61 11.81
N GLY A 229 -1.15 10.74 10.51
CA GLY A 229 -0.13 10.62 9.47
C GLY A 229 1.01 11.63 9.65
N ILE A 230 0.74 12.84 10.16
CA ILE A 230 1.75 13.87 10.37
C ILE A 230 2.69 13.50 11.52
N GLU A 231 2.18 12.85 12.56
CA GLU A 231 3.02 12.34 13.65
C GLU A 231 3.89 11.18 13.19
N ASP A 232 3.35 10.30 12.37
CA ASP A 232 4.10 9.18 11.80
C ASP A 232 5.19 9.65 10.82
N ILE A 233 4.94 10.72 10.03
CA ILE A 233 5.98 11.38 9.24
C ILE A 233 7.09 11.93 10.15
N LYS A 234 6.74 12.65 11.23
CA LYS A 234 7.72 13.19 12.19
C LYS A 234 8.53 12.11 12.89
N LYS A 235 7.89 10.99 13.25
CA LYS A 235 8.52 9.84 13.90
C LYS A 235 9.21 8.90 12.89
N ALA A 236 9.17 9.20 11.59
CA ALA A 236 9.66 8.36 10.50
C ALA A 236 9.14 6.92 10.58
N LYS A 237 7.82 6.74 10.73
CA LYS A 237 7.15 5.44 10.87
C LYS A 237 6.19 5.15 9.72
N VAL A 238 6.24 3.92 9.20
CA VAL A 238 5.22 3.41 8.27
C VAL A 238 4.20 2.60 9.05
N ARG A 239 3.04 3.20 9.31
CA ARG A 239 1.92 2.59 10.03
C ARG A 239 0.71 2.44 9.09
N THR A 240 -0.01 1.33 9.20
CA THR A 240 -1.25 1.09 8.45
C THR A 240 -2.42 1.87 9.06
N VAL A 241 -3.39 2.29 8.24
CA VAL A 241 -4.57 3.03 8.74
C VAL A 241 -5.43 2.17 9.67
N ILE A 242 -5.66 0.92 9.27
CA ILE A 242 -6.28 -0.13 10.08
C ILE A 242 -5.20 -1.07 10.64
N PRO A 243 -5.49 -1.89 11.67
CA PRO A 243 -4.52 -2.84 12.22
C PRO A 243 -3.82 -3.67 11.15
N ALA A 244 -2.50 -3.82 11.26
CA ALA A 244 -1.66 -4.31 10.17
C ALA A 244 -2.02 -5.73 9.73
N GLY A 245 -2.39 -6.59 10.68
CA GLY A 245 -2.84 -7.96 10.42
C GLY A 245 -4.06 -8.00 9.50
N THR A 246 -5.07 -7.18 9.76
CA THR A 246 -6.27 -7.10 8.92
C THR A 246 -5.97 -6.45 7.57
N SER A 247 -5.20 -5.36 7.57
CA SER A 247 -4.84 -4.63 6.33
C SER A 247 -4.14 -5.52 5.31
N PHE A 248 -3.17 -6.33 5.76
CA PHE A 248 -2.39 -7.20 4.89
C PHE A 248 -3.15 -8.48 4.48
N GLN A 249 -4.15 -8.91 5.25
CA GLN A 249 -5.05 -9.98 4.84
C GLN A 249 -6.05 -9.53 3.78
N GLU A 250 -6.56 -8.29 3.86
CA GLU A 250 -7.43 -7.70 2.85
C GLU A 250 -6.71 -7.52 1.50
N ASP A 251 -5.47 -7.01 1.53
CA ASP A 251 -4.63 -6.87 0.36
C ASP A 251 -3.14 -7.09 0.69
N CYS A 252 -2.62 -8.25 0.27
CA CYS A 252 -1.23 -8.62 0.51
C CYS A 252 -0.23 -7.71 -0.24
N ALA A 253 -0.65 -7.01 -1.30
CA ALA A 253 0.21 -6.06 -2.00
C ALA A 253 0.61 -4.88 -1.10
N ARG A 254 -0.17 -4.59 -0.05
CA ARG A 254 0.19 -3.59 0.97
C ARG A 254 1.49 -3.95 1.70
N ILE A 255 1.88 -5.22 1.81
CA ILE A 255 3.17 -5.62 2.39
C ILE A 255 4.33 -5.09 1.53
N LEU A 256 4.26 -5.30 0.21
CA LEU A 256 5.28 -4.80 -0.73
C LEU A 256 5.30 -3.27 -0.74
N ARG A 257 4.13 -2.63 -0.73
CA ARG A 257 4.03 -1.16 -0.64
C ARG A 257 4.63 -0.63 0.66
N ALA A 258 4.47 -1.33 1.78
CA ALA A 258 5.07 -0.95 3.06
C ALA A 258 6.60 -0.94 2.97
N ILE A 259 7.19 -2.00 2.38
CA ILE A 259 8.63 -2.11 2.15
C ILE A 259 9.12 -1.00 1.23
N ARG A 260 8.43 -0.78 0.11
CA ARG A 260 8.77 0.27 -0.86
C ARG A 260 8.79 1.65 -0.21
N ILE A 261 7.74 1.99 0.55
CA ILE A 261 7.63 3.28 1.22
C ILE A 261 8.72 3.43 2.28
N ALA A 262 8.95 2.40 3.09
CA ALA A 262 9.99 2.39 4.12
C ALA A 262 11.39 2.59 3.51
N ALA A 263 11.70 1.89 2.40
CA ALA A 263 12.96 2.04 1.68
C ALA A 263 13.14 3.45 1.11
N ARG A 264 12.16 3.94 0.36
CA ARG A 264 12.24 5.26 -0.32
C ARG A 264 12.32 6.43 0.66
N LEU A 265 11.62 6.33 1.80
CA LEU A 265 11.59 7.39 2.81
C LEU A 265 12.59 7.19 3.95
N GLN A 266 13.28 6.04 4.01
CA GLN A 266 14.12 5.63 5.13
C GLN A 266 13.35 5.61 6.46
N PHE A 267 12.10 5.14 6.41
CA PHE A 267 11.22 5.03 7.57
C PHE A 267 11.31 3.64 8.20
N ASN A 268 11.01 3.57 9.50
CA ASN A 268 10.97 2.34 10.27
C ASN A 268 9.55 1.80 10.41
N PHE A 269 9.42 0.51 10.64
CA PHE A 269 8.13 -0.10 10.98
C PHE A 269 7.89 -0.07 12.50
N PRO A 270 6.67 0.30 12.96
CA PRO A 270 6.21 -0.02 14.30
C PRO A 270 6.29 -1.54 14.58
N LYS A 271 6.39 -1.93 15.86
CA LYS A 271 6.52 -3.34 16.27
C LYS A 271 5.40 -4.23 15.67
N GLU A 272 4.16 -3.77 15.73
CA GLU A 272 2.99 -4.47 15.18
C GLU A 272 3.11 -4.68 13.66
N THR A 273 3.40 -3.60 12.91
CA THR A 273 3.56 -3.67 11.45
C THR A 273 4.71 -4.59 11.06
N ALA A 274 5.86 -4.49 11.74
CA ALA A 274 7.02 -5.33 11.49
C ALA A 274 6.73 -6.82 11.75
N TYR A 275 5.95 -7.12 12.80
CA TYR A 275 5.51 -8.48 13.11
C TYR A 275 4.66 -9.05 11.96
N HIS A 276 3.62 -8.33 11.53
CA HIS A 276 2.73 -8.82 10.48
C HIS A 276 3.39 -8.87 9.10
N VAL A 277 4.30 -7.94 8.77
CA VAL A 277 5.10 -8.01 7.53
C VAL A 277 5.90 -9.32 7.47
N ARG A 278 6.49 -9.76 8.59
CA ARG A 278 7.24 -11.03 8.63
C ARG A 278 6.31 -12.24 8.59
N THR A 279 5.31 -12.28 9.47
CA THR A 279 4.44 -13.45 9.61
C THR A 279 3.62 -13.72 8.36
N LEU A 280 3.22 -12.66 7.64
CA LEU A 280 2.45 -12.76 6.40
C LEU A 280 3.33 -12.72 5.14
N ALA A 281 4.66 -12.76 5.23
CA ALA A 281 5.53 -12.65 4.05
C ALA A 281 5.20 -13.68 2.95
N CYS A 282 4.88 -14.92 3.32
CA CYS A 282 4.49 -15.98 2.40
C CYS A 282 3.20 -15.66 1.60
N SER A 283 2.30 -14.80 2.13
CA SER A 283 1.05 -14.46 1.43
C SER A 283 1.29 -13.69 0.14
N VAL A 284 2.43 -13.01 0.02
CA VAL A 284 2.82 -12.23 -1.16
C VAL A 284 2.95 -13.12 -2.40
N ALA A 285 3.30 -14.40 -2.24
CA ALA A 285 3.37 -15.37 -3.34
C ALA A 285 2.01 -15.63 -4.02
N ARG A 286 0.89 -15.26 -3.38
CA ARG A 286 -0.46 -15.37 -3.97
C ARG A 286 -0.85 -14.21 -4.88
N LEU A 287 -0.05 -13.13 -4.91
CA LEU A 287 -0.33 -11.99 -5.77
C LEU A 287 -0.12 -12.35 -7.24
N ASP A 288 -0.84 -11.70 -8.13
CA ASP A 288 -0.59 -11.85 -9.56
C ASP A 288 0.81 -11.34 -9.93
N LYS A 289 1.43 -12.00 -10.92
CA LYS A 289 2.80 -11.67 -11.37
C LYS A 289 2.93 -10.21 -11.81
N GLY A 290 1.88 -9.63 -12.37
CA GLY A 290 1.86 -8.23 -12.81
C GLY A 290 2.01 -7.26 -11.63
N ARG A 291 1.27 -7.47 -10.54
CA ARG A 291 1.39 -6.68 -9.31
C ARG A 291 2.74 -6.84 -8.65
N ILE A 292 3.27 -8.07 -8.59
CA ILE A 292 4.60 -8.32 -8.04
C ILE A 292 5.65 -7.54 -8.85
N LEU A 293 5.63 -7.68 -10.17
CA LEU A 293 6.55 -6.98 -11.06
C LEU A 293 6.44 -5.46 -10.91
N MET A 294 5.21 -4.94 -10.85
CA MET A 294 4.99 -3.50 -10.66
C MET A 294 5.60 -2.97 -9.36
N GLU A 295 5.43 -3.67 -8.24
CA GLU A 295 6.02 -3.24 -6.96
C GLU A 295 7.55 -3.38 -6.95
N ILE A 296 8.11 -4.44 -7.54
CA ILE A 296 9.57 -4.60 -7.68
C ILE A 296 10.14 -3.49 -8.58
N ASN A 297 9.48 -3.18 -9.71
CA ASN A 297 9.86 -2.06 -10.56
C ASN A 297 9.93 -0.75 -9.77
N TYR A 298 8.93 -0.49 -8.92
CA TYR A 298 8.94 0.71 -8.10
C TYR A 298 10.04 0.72 -7.03
N MET A 299 10.45 -0.43 -6.51
CA MET A 299 11.52 -0.55 -5.53
C MET A 299 12.90 -0.29 -6.15
N LEU A 300 13.14 -0.82 -7.35
CA LEU A 300 14.46 -0.85 -7.98
C LEU A 300 14.71 0.32 -8.93
N ALA A 301 13.69 0.88 -9.56
CA ALA A 301 13.89 1.90 -10.59
C ALA A 301 13.97 3.34 -10.07
N TYR A 302 13.65 3.61 -8.80
CA TYR A 302 13.39 4.97 -8.30
C TYR A 302 14.41 5.46 -7.24
N GLY A 303 15.64 4.91 -7.25
CA GLY A 303 16.71 5.37 -6.36
C GLY A 303 16.59 4.87 -4.92
N SER A 304 15.97 3.70 -4.72
CA SER A 304 15.85 3.04 -3.42
C SER A 304 16.06 1.53 -3.49
N ALA A 305 16.79 1.07 -4.50
CA ALA A 305 16.98 -0.34 -4.80
C ALA A 305 17.73 -1.05 -3.66
N GLU A 306 18.84 -0.48 -3.20
CA GLU A 306 19.65 -1.08 -2.14
C GLU A 306 18.83 -1.24 -0.85
N ALA A 307 18.18 -0.16 -0.43
CA ALA A 307 17.36 -0.13 0.78
C ALA A 307 16.18 -1.11 0.67
N SER A 308 15.54 -1.19 -0.50
CA SER A 308 14.47 -2.13 -0.79
C SER A 308 14.92 -3.58 -0.64
N ILE A 309 16.04 -3.97 -1.28
CA ILE A 309 16.59 -5.34 -1.19
C ILE A 309 16.97 -5.70 0.24
N ARG A 310 17.58 -4.78 1.00
CA ARG A 310 17.89 -5.00 2.43
C ARG A 310 16.63 -5.27 3.25
N LEU A 311 15.57 -4.49 3.04
CA LEU A 311 14.32 -4.70 3.77
C LEU A 311 13.63 -6.01 3.37
N LEU A 312 13.60 -6.35 2.08
CA LEU A 312 13.08 -7.64 1.61
C LEU A 312 13.82 -8.81 2.26
N TRP A 313 15.15 -8.74 2.36
CA TRP A 313 15.97 -9.76 3.03
C TRP A 313 15.69 -9.82 4.53
N ARG A 314 15.63 -8.66 5.20
CA ARG A 314 15.38 -8.55 6.64
C ARG A 314 14.04 -9.17 7.07
N PHE A 315 13.03 -9.07 6.21
CA PHE A 315 11.67 -9.56 6.49
C PHE A 315 11.34 -10.93 5.90
N GLY A 316 12.25 -11.54 5.12
CA GLY A 316 11.99 -12.85 4.52
C GLY A 316 11.09 -12.82 3.30
N LEU A 317 11.05 -11.69 2.61
CA LEU A 317 10.30 -11.52 1.37
C LEU A 317 11.18 -11.81 0.14
N LEU A 318 12.50 -11.66 0.26
CA LEU A 318 13.42 -11.82 -0.87
C LEU A 318 13.38 -13.24 -1.43
N GLU A 319 13.21 -14.26 -0.59
CA GLU A 319 13.12 -15.66 -0.99
C GLU A 319 11.94 -15.95 -1.93
N TYR A 320 10.83 -15.25 -1.74
CA TYR A 320 9.62 -15.45 -2.53
C TYR A 320 9.64 -14.65 -3.83
N LEU A 321 10.32 -13.50 -3.85
CA LEU A 321 10.31 -12.58 -4.98
C LEU A 321 11.50 -12.76 -5.91
N LEU A 322 12.68 -12.96 -5.33
CA LEU A 322 13.99 -12.97 -6.00
C LEU A 322 14.84 -14.13 -5.45
N PRO A 323 14.44 -15.39 -5.72
CA PRO A 323 15.03 -16.57 -5.08
C PRO A 323 16.53 -16.74 -5.38
N PHE A 324 16.99 -16.35 -6.57
CA PHE A 324 18.42 -16.41 -6.93
C PHE A 324 19.26 -15.43 -6.11
N GLN A 325 18.77 -14.21 -5.91
CA GLN A 325 19.42 -13.19 -5.10
C GLN A 325 19.40 -13.58 -3.61
N ALA A 326 18.32 -14.19 -3.14
CA ALA A 326 18.25 -14.74 -1.78
C ALA A 326 19.24 -15.91 -1.57
N ALA A 327 19.41 -16.77 -2.58
CA ALA A 327 20.40 -17.85 -2.54
C ALA A 327 21.83 -17.29 -2.49
N TYR A 328 22.13 -16.23 -3.26
CA TYR A 328 23.42 -15.53 -3.20
C TYR A 328 23.70 -14.93 -1.81
N PHE A 329 22.70 -14.34 -1.15
CA PHE A 329 22.87 -13.81 0.21
C PHE A 329 23.13 -14.95 1.21
N SER A 330 22.46 -16.08 1.02
CA SER A 330 22.64 -17.26 1.88
C SER A 330 24.01 -17.90 1.70
N SER A 331 24.51 -18.00 0.47
CA SER A 331 25.82 -18.60 0.16
C SER A 331 27.00 -17.73 0.61
N THR A 332 26.81 -16.41 0.63
CA THR A 332 27.79 -15.45 1.17
C THR A 332 27.68 -15.26 2.69
N HIS A 333 26.85 -16.07 3.37
CA HIS A 333 26.56 -15.98 4.81
C HIS A 333 26.07 -14.60 5.27
N PHE A 334 25.45 -13.83 4.37
CA PHE A 334 24.95 -12.49 4.65
C PHE A 334 23.70 -12.54 5.54
N LYS A 335 23.85 -12.21 6.83
CA LYS A 335 22.75 -12.35 7.81
C LYS A 335 21.64 -11.32 7.54
N ARG A 336 20.39 -11.66 7.89
CA ARG A 336 19.21 -10.77 7.69
C ARG A 336 19.29 -9.41 8.40
N LYS A 337 20.09 -9.31 9.47
CA LYS A 337 20.31 -8.08 10.24
C LYS A 337 21.66 -7.43 9.94
N ASP A 338 22.37 -7.94 8.95
CA ASP A 338 23.70 -7.44 8.62
C ASP A 338 23.62 -6.02 8.07
N LYS A 339 24.55 -5.19 8.52
CA LYS A 339 24.74 -3.81 8.07
C LYS A 339 25.86 -3.70 7.04
N GLY A 340 26.64 -4.77 6.84
CA GLY A 340 27.67 -4.85 5.83
C GLY A 340 27.13 -4.74 4.41
N THR A 341 28.03 -4.81 3.43
CA THR A 341 27.68 -4.75 2.01
C THR A 341 28.16 -6.00 1.28
N ASN A 342 27.61 -6.22 0.09
CA ASN A 342 28.06 -7.26 -0.86
C ASN A 342 28.01 -6.68 -2.27
N MET A 343 28.52 -7.40 -3.28
CA MET A 343 28.60 -6.88 -4.65
C MET A 343 27.24 -6.42 -5.19
N LEU A 344 26.16 -7.15 -4.91
CA LEU A 344 24.82 -6.79 -5.36
C LEU A 344 24.32 -5.49 -4.70
N LEU A 345 24.55 -5.33 -3.40
CA LEU A 345 24.16 -4.13 -2.67
C LEU A 345 25.00 -2.92 -3.10
N VAL A 346 26.31 -3.10 -3.37
CA VAL A 346 27.16 -2.03 -3.92
C VAL A 346 26.66 -1.60 -5.30
N LEU A 347 26.31 -2.55 -6.18
CA LEU A 347 25.75 -2.24 -7.50
C LEU A 347 24.48 -1.38 -7.37
N PHE A 348 23.51 -1.82 -6.57
CA PHE A 348 22.26 -1.07 -6.37
C PHE A 348 22.49 0.29 -5.71
N SER A 349 23.40 0.36 -4.73
CA SER A 349 23.77 1.63 -4.09
C SER A 349 24.36 2.62 -5.09
N LYS A 350 25.20 2.14 -6.02
CA LYS A 350 25.76 2.97 -7.10
C LYS A 350 24.68 3.41 -8.09
N LEU A 351 23.80 2.49 -8.52
CA LEU A 351 22.66 2.83 -9.38
C LEU A 351 21.75 3.87 -8.72
N ASP A 352 21.45 3.71 -7.43
CA ASP A 352 20.57 4.62 -6.69
C ASP A 352 21.05 6.08 -6.71
N ASN A 353 22.37 6.33 -6.81
CA ASN A 353 22.92 7.69 -6.92
C ASN A 353 22.61 8.37 -8.27
N PHE A 354 22.32 7.59 -9.32
CA PHE A 354 21.99 8.11 -10.64
C PHE A 354 20.48 8.25 -10.86
N LEU A 355 19.66 7.65 -9.98
CA LEU A 355 18.23 7.57 -10.13
C LEU A 355 17.51 8.49 -9.15
N ALA A 356 16.33 8.95 -9.55
CA ALA A 356 15.48 9.77 -8.71
C ALA A 356 14.01 9.51 -9.06
N PRO A 357 13.05 9.92 -8.21
CA PRO A 357 11.63 9.76 -8.52
C PRO A 357 11.20 10.33 -9.87
N ASN A 358 11.84 11.43 -10.29
CA ASN A 358 11.64 12.10 -11.58
C ASN A 358 12.60 11.61 -12.69
N ARG A 359 13.53 10.70 -12.39
CA ARG A 359 14.49 10.09 -13.32
C ARG A 359 14.61 8.59 -13.04
N PRO A 360 13.57 7.79 -13.33
CA PRO A 360 13.61 6.36 -13.09
C PRO A 360 14.45 5.63 -14.14
N CYS A 361 15.02 4.48 -13.79
CA CYS A 361 15.67 3.61 -14.76
C CYS A 361 14.65 2.74 -15.52
N HIS A 362 15.02 2.33 -16.74
CA HIS A 362 14.22 1.35 -17.47
C HIS A 362 14.28 -0.02 -16.76
N ASN A 363 13.18 -0.76 -16.76
CA ASN A 363 13.07 -2.04 -16.05
C ASN A 363 14.00 -3.15 -16.59
N SER A 364 14.59 -2.97 -17.77
CA SER A 364 15.58 -3.88 -18.33
C SER A 364 16.96 -3.80 -17.68
N LEU A 365 17.19 -2.83 -16.79
CA LEU A 365 18.50 -2.57 -16.19
C LEU A 365 18.74 -3.34 -14.88
N TRP A 366 17.77 -4.12 -14.39
CA TRP A 366 17.89 -4.88 -13.15
C TRP A 366 17.18 -6.23 -13.20
#